data_AF-A0A519PG99-F1
#
_entry.id   AF-A0A519PG99-F1
#
_cell.length_a   1.000
_cell.length_b   1.000
_cell.length_c   1.000
_cell.angle_alpha   90.00
_cell.angle_beta   90.00
_cell.angle_gamma   90.00
#
_symmetry.space_group_name_H-M   'P 1'
#
loop_
_entity.id
_entity.type
_entity.pdbx_description
1 polymer ?
#
loop_
_entity_poly.entity_id
_entity_poly.type
_entity_poly.pdbx_seq_one_letter_code
_entity_poly.pdbx_strand_id
1 'polypeptide(L)'
;MPWTAPPNEPDRKEPWTRAPLAAVLLAASMPALFFLQLRLPDEGIQWAFYPVDLEAGRLGGLFTAMLLHGGWVHAVMNAVAALAFGTPLVRALTGRWGVAMFLALYIVCGVISTLGYGLLHLASDQPMVGASGAVFGPIGATTRLLPGG
;
A
#
# COMPACT_ATOMS: atom_id res chain seq x y z
N MET A 1 11.37 -46.32 -24.88
CA MET A 1 11.13 -44.96 -25.42
C MET A 1 11.81 -43.97 -24.49
N PRO A 2 12.68 -43.06 -24.95
CA PRO A 2 13.20 -42.01 -24.09
C PRO A 2 12.12 -40.96 -23.88
N TRP A 3 11.88 -40.60 -22.62
CA TRP A 3 11.00 -39.51 -22.22
C TRP A 3 11.58 -38.20 -22.77
N THR A 4 10.82 -37.46 -23.57
CA THR A 4 11.14 -36.08 -23.94
C THR A 4 10.34 -35.18 -23.02
N ALA A 5 11.01 -34.28 -22.29
CA ALA A 5 10.32 -33.31 -21.45
C ALA A 5 9.34 -32.50 -22.31
N PRO A 6 8.14 -32.16 -21.80
CA PRO A 6 7.22 -31.32 -22.54
C PRO A 6 7.89 -29.98 -22.88
N PRO A 7 7.57 -29.37 -24.04
CA PRO A 7 8.14 -28.08 -24.42
C PRO A 7 7.87 -27.05 -23.32
N ASN A 8 8.87 -26.22 -22.99
CA ASN A 8 8.67 -25.06 -22.14
C ASN A 8 7.54 -24.22 -22.74
N GLU A 9 6.37 -24.18 -22.10
CA GLU A 9 5.32 -23.24 -22.51
C GLU A 9 5.91 -21.83 -22.40
N PRO A 10 5.82 -21.00 -23.45
CA PRO A 10 6.29 -19.63 -23.37
C PRO A 10 5.53 -18.92 -22.26
N ASP A 11 6.27 -18.29 -21.34
CA ASP A 11 5.73 -17.49 -20.24
C ASP A 11 4.67 -16.52 -20.78
N ARG A 12 3.40 -16.89 -20.59
CA ARG A 12 2.28 -16.16 -21.16
C ARG A 12 2.08 -14.93 -20.29
N LYS A 13 2.81 -13.87 -20.60
CA LYS A 13 2.62 -12.54 -20.01
C LYS A 13 1.17 -12.12 -20.24
N GLU A 14 0.34 -12.28 -19.22
CA GLU A 14 -1.07 -11.91 -19.33
C GLU A 14 -1.20 -10.41 -19.60
N PRO A 15 -2.25 -9.98 -20.31
CA PRO A 15 -2.46 -8.58 -20.60
C PRO A 15 -2.48 -7.75 -19.32
N TRP A 16 -1.77 -6.63 -19.33
CA TRP A 16 -1.77 -5.61 -18.27
C TRP A 16 -3.18 -5.05 -17.96
N THR A 17 -4.15 -5.30 -18.84
CA THR A 17 -5.56 -4.86 -18.74
C THR A 17 -6.42 -5.69 -17.78
N ARG A 18 -5.92 -6.80 -17.23
CA ARG A 18 -6.66 -7.66 -16.27
C ARG A 18 -6.14 -7.55 -14.84
N ALA A 19 -5.93 -6.34 -14.34
CA ALA A 19 -5.51 -6.15 -12.95
C ALA A 19 -6.60 -6.63 -11.97
N PRO A 20 -6.25 -7.34 -10.87
CA PRO A 20 -7.22 -7.73 -9.85
C PRO A 20 -7.92 -6.51 -9.28
N LEU A 21 -9.25 -6.60 -9.12
CA LEU A 21 -10.08 -5.47 -8.67
C LEU A 21 -9.57 -4.87 -7.35
N ALA A 22 -9.10 -5.69 -6.40
CA ALA A 22 -8.56 -5.22 -5.12
C ALA A 22 -7.36 -4.28 -5.29
N ALA A 23 -6.42 -4.60 -6.19
CA ALA A 23 -5.25 -3.76 -6.45
C ALA A 23 -5.65 -2.47 -7.17
N VAL A 24 -6.59 -2.55 -8.11
CA VAL A 24 -7.14 -1.37 -8.82
C VAL A 24 -7.86 -0.43 -7.85
N LEU A 25 -8.74 -0.97 -7.00
CA LEU A 25 -9.48 -0.18 -6.02
C LEU A 25 -8.55 0.47 -4.99
N LEU A 26 -7.53 -0.26 -4.51
CA LEU A 26 -6.54 0.31 -3.60
C LEU A 26 -5.72 1.44 -4.26
N ALA A 27 -5.27 1.24 -5.50
CA ALA A 27 -4.52 2.26 -6.21
C ALA A 27 -5.38 3.49 -6.54
N ALA A 28 -6.62 3.28 -7.00
CA ALA A 28 -7.54 4.34 -7.35
C ALA A 28 -8.04 5.13 -6.12
N SER A 29 -8.12 4.50 -4.95
CA SER A 29 -8.55 5.18 -3.73
C SER A 29 -7.59 6.30 -3.32
N MET A 30 -6.29 6.18 -3.56
CA MET A 30 -5.31 7.20 -3.14
C MET A 30 -5.53 8.58 -3.79
N PRO A 31 -5.56 8.73 -5.13
CA PRO A 31 -5.87 10.02 -5.76
C PRO A 31 -7.32 10.44 -5.54
N ALA A 32 -8.27 9.49 -5.41
CA ALA A 32 -9.67 9.82 -5.14
C ALA A 32 -9.86 10.39 -3.71
N LEU A 33 -9.22 9.79 -2.72
CA LEU A 33 -9.21 10.26 -1.34
C LEU A 33 -8.46 11.57 -1.22
N PHE A 34 -7.33 11.73 -1.93
CA PHE A 34 -6.64 13.03 -1.95
C PHE A 34 -7.51 14.12 -2.58
N PHE A 35 -8.23 13.82 -3.67
CA PHE A 35 -9.20 14.75 -4.22
C PHE A 35 -10.29 15.14 -3.22
N LEU A 36 -10.80 14.18 -2.44
CA LEU A 36 -11.76 14.46 -1.36
C LEU A 36 -11.12 15.26 -0.21
N GLN A 37 -9.86 14.96 0.13
CA GLN A 37 -9.09 15.62 1.17
C GLN A 37 -8.99 17.14 0.92
N LEU A 38 -8.79 17.56 -0.34
CA LEU A 38 -8.78 18.97 -0.74
C LEU A 38 -10.10 19.72 -0.49
N ARG A 39 -11.17 19.01 -0.13
CA ARG A 39 -12.50 19.58 0.20
C ARG A 39 -12.81 19.55 1.68
N LEU A 40 -11.95 18.96 2.50
CA LEU A 40 -12.12 18.92 3.95
C LEU A 40 -11.62 20.22 4.58
N PRO A 41 -12.15 20.59 5.76
CA PRO A 41 -11.53 21.61 6.60
C PRO A 41 -10.06 21.26 6.89
N ASP A 42 -9.19 22.27 6.78
CA ASP A 42 -7.74 22.15 6.99
C ASP A 42 -7.07 21.06 6.14
N GLU A 43 -7.65 20.75 4.97
CA GLU A 43 -7.20 19.68 4.07
C GLU A 43 -7.07 18.33 4.79
N GLY A 44 -7.90 18.10 5.81
CA GLY A 44 -7.90 16.86 6.60
C GLY A 44 -6.70 16.70 7.53
N ILE A 45 -5.87 17.72 7.76
CA ILE A 45 -4.65 17.62 8.59
C ILE A 45 -4.92 17.14 10.03
N GLN A 46 -6.12 17.39 10.56
CA GLN A 46 -6.58 16.89 11.86
C GLN A 46 -6.61 15.35 11.96
N TRP A 47 -6.58 14.66 10.81
CA TRP A 47 -6.52 13.20 10.70
C TRP A 47 -5.10 12.70 10.38
N ALA A 48 -4.11 13.58 10.36
CA ALA A 48 -2.70 13.21 10.22
C ALA A 48 -2.20 12.53 11.49
N PHE A 49 -1.06 11.85 11.37
CA PHE A 49 -0.37 11.32 12.52
C PHE A 49 0.62 12.34 13.05
N TYR A 50 0.52 12.68 14.34
CA TYR A 50 1.52 13.47 15.03
C TYR A 50 2.30 12.56 15.97
N PRO A 51 3.64 12.48 15.89
CA PRO A 51 4.43 11.64 16.80
C PRO A 51 4.17 11.89 18.29
N VAL A 52 3.98 13.16 18.68
CA VAL A 52 3.61 13.56 20.04
C VAL A 52 2.28 12.97 20.53
N ASP A 53 1.40 12.53 19.63
CA ASP A 53 0.15 11.85 19.98
C ASP A 53 0.38 10.49 20.66
N LEU A 54 1.52 9.84 20.42
CA LEU A 54 1.85 8.56 21.05
C LEU A 54 1.98 8.69 22.57
N GLU A 55 2.63 9.76 23.05
CA GLU A 55 2.79 10.02 24.48
C GLU A 55 1.43 10.26 25.16
N ALA A 56 0.48 10.84 24.43
CA ALA A 56 -0.87 11.09 24.91
C ALA A 56 -1.84 9.91 24.69
N GLY A 57 -1.37 8.76 24.18
CA GLY A 57 -2.20 7.59 23.89
C GLY A 57 -3.21 7.78 22.75
N ARG A 58 -3.03 8.82 21.91
CA ARG A 58 -3.89 9.10 20.77
C ARG A 58 -3.42 8.31 19.54
N LEU A 59 -3.98 7.12 19.36
CA LEU A 59 -3.52 6.18 18.31
C LEU A 59 -4.25 6.33 16.97
N GLY A 60 -5.23 7.23 16.85
CA GLY A 60 -6.07 7.37 15.65
C GLY A 60 -5.28 7.69 14.37
N GLY A 61 -4.23 8.51 14.51
CA GLY A 61 -3.33 8.88 13.42
C GLY A 61 -2.60 7.68 12.81
N LEU A 62 -2.39 6.59 13.56
CA LEU A 62 -1.67 5.39 13.08
C LEU A 62 -2.33 4.78 11.84
N PHE A 63 -3.66 4.90 11.73
CA PHE A 63 -4.44 4.36 10.62
C PHE A 63 -4.86 5.46 9.64
N THR A 64 -5.31 6.60 10.17
CA THR A 64 -5.91 7.66 9.34
C THR A 64 -4.89 8.38 8.47
N ALA A 65 -3.63 8.48 8.91
CA ALA A 65 -2.54 9.04 8.09
C ALA A 65 -2.31 8.28 6.78
N MET A 66 -2.63 6.99 6.72
CA MET A 66 -2.51 6.17 5.50
C MET A 66 -3.48 6.61 4.38
N LEU A 67 -4.55 7.34 4.73
CA LEU A 67 -5.57 7.80 3.80
C LEU A 67 -5.27 9.20 3.24
N LEU A 68 -4.42 9.95 3.94
CA LEU A 68 -4.05 11.32 3.60
C LEU A 68 -2.81 11.35 2.71
N HIS A 69 -2.68 12.38 1.89
CA HIS A 69 -1.49 12.64 1.08
C HIS A 69 -1.12 14.12 1.13
N GLY A 70 0.18 14.40 1.07
CA GLY A 70 0.71 15.77 1.08
C GLY A 70 0.73 16.46 -0.30
N GLY A 71 0.13 15.85 -1.33
CA GLY A 71 0.15 16.40 -2.68
C GLY A 71 -0.18 15.37 -3.77
N TRP A 72 -0.51 15.85 -4.97
CA TRP A 72 -0.87 15.02 -6.12
C TRP A 72 0.24 14.05 -6.53
N VAL A 73 1.49 14.53 -6.59
CA VAL A 73 2.65 13.68 -6.93
C VAL A 73 2.79 12.54 -5.92
N HIS A 74 2.63 12.84 -4.63
CA HIS A 74 2.69 11.85 -3.55
C HIS A 74 1.54 10.82 -3.63
N ALA A 75 0.31 11.25 -3.91
CA ALA A 75 -0.81 10.34 -4.10
C ALA A 75 -0.65 9.43 -5.32
N VAL A 76 -0.23 10.01 -6.45
CA VAL A 76 -0.07 9.27 -7.70
C VAL A 76 1.10 8.28 -7.64
N MET A 77 2.23 8.65 -7.04
CA MET A 77 3.36 7.71 -6.89
C MET A 77 2.99 6.50 -6.02
N ASN A 78 2.26 6.71 -4.92
CA ASN A 78 1.77 5.60 -4.10
C ASN A 78 0.77 4.74 -4.88
N ALA A 79 -0.14 5.34 -5.64
CA ALA A 79 -1.12 4.62 -6.46
C ALA A 79 -0.44 3.76 -7.52
N VAL A 80 0.53 4.33 -8.24
CA VAL A 80 1.30 3.62 -9.28
C VAL A 80 2.08 2.46 -8.67
N ALA A 81 2.76 2.68 -7.54
CA ALA A 81 3.48 1.61 -6.84
C ALA A 81 2.52 0.53 -6.31
N ALA A 82 1.40 0.91 -5.69
CA ALA A 82 0.38 -0.03 -5.23
C ALA A 82 -0.19 -0.87 -6.36
N LEU A 83 -0.45 -0.28 -7.53
CA LEU A 83 -0.95 -1.01 -8.69
C LEU A 83 0.12 -1.94 -9.28
N ALA A 84 1.34 -1.44 -9.45
CA ALA A 84 2.45 -2.16 -10.08
C ALA A 84 2.86 -3.41 -9.28
N PHE A 85 2.95 -3.29 -7.96
CA PHE A 85 3.36 -4.40 -7.09
C PHE A 85 2.16 -5.17 -6.52
N GLY A 86 1.04 -4.51 -6.25
CA GLY A 86 -0.17 -5.18 -5.75
C GLY A 86 -0.81 -6.11 -6.77
N THR A 87 -0.78 -5.77 -8.07
CA THR A 87 -1.35 -6.62 -9.13
C THR A 87 -0.74 -8.02 -9.16
N PRO A 88 0.59 -8.19 -9.31
CA PRO A 88 1.20 -9.52 -9.32
C PRO A 88 1.12 -10.20 -7.95
N LEU A 89 1.16 -9.46 -6.84
CA LEU A 89 1.00 -10.04 -5.50
C LEU A 89 -0.39 -10.65 -5.27
N VAL A 90 -1.47 -9.93 -5.59
CA VAL A 90 -2.84 -10.45 -5.44
C VAL A 90 -3.06 -11.68 -6.32
N ARG A 91 -2.42 -11.75 -7.50
CA ARG A 91 -2.46 -12.94 -8.36
C ARG A 91 -1.72 -14.14 -7.75
N ALA A 92 -0.57 -13.90 -7.13
CA ALA A 92 0.18 -14.94 -6.43
C ALA A 92 -0.56 -15.46 -5.18
N LEU A 93 -1.32 -14.58 -4.52
CA LEU A 93 -2.17 -14.92 -3.38
C LEU A 93 -3.47 -15.60 -3.86
N THR A 94 -3.40 -16.90 -4.13
CA THR A 94 -4.55 -17.68 -4.58
C THR A 94 -5.54 -18.03 -3.45
N GLY A 95 -6.79 -18.33 -3.82
CA GLY A 95 -7.82 -18.80 -2.90
C GLY A 95 -8.66 -17.70 -2.24
N ARG A 96 -9.66 -18.11 -1.44
CA ARG A 96 -10.67 -17.21 -0.84
C ARG A 96 -10.10 -16.12 0.07
N TRP A 97 -8.89 -16.31 0.60
CA TRP A 97 -8.24 -15.39 1.53
C TRP A 97 -7.23 -14.46 0.87
N GLY A 98 -6.93 -14.62 -0.43
CA GLY A 98 -5.83 -13.90 -1.07
C GLY A 98 -5.98 -12.37 -1.01
N VAL A 99 -7.18 -11.86 -1.28
CA VAL A 99 -7.49 -10.43 -1.16
C VAL A 99 -7.38 -9.96 0.29
N ALA A 100 -7.88 -10.75 1.25
CA ALA A 100 -7.80 -10.40 2.67
C ALA A 100 -6.35 -10.34 3.16
N MET A 101 -5.51 -11.28 2.74
CA MET A 101 -4.08 -11.28 3.06
C MET A 101 -3.35 -10.08 2.44
N PHE A 102 -3.67 -9.73 1.20
CA PHE A 102 -3.14 -8.53 0.55
C PHE A 102 -3.48 -7.25 1.32
N LEU A 103 -4.75 -7.06 1.66
CA LEU A 103 -5.20 -5.87 2.41
C LEU A 103 -4.65 -5.86 3.83
N ALA A 104 -4.59 -7.00 4.51
CA ALA A 104 -4.00 -7.12 5.83
C ALA A 104 -2.50 -6.76 5.81
N LEU A 105 -1.75 -7.25 4.82
CA LEU A 105 -0.34 -6.89 4.64
C LEU A 105 -0.17 -5.38 4.45
N TYR A 106 -0.97 -4.77 3.57
CA TYR A 106 -0.95 -3.32 3.35
C TYR A 106 -1.21 -2.54 4.66
N ILE A 107 -2.28 -2.89 5.38
CA ILE A 107 -2.65 -2.19 6.63
C ILE A 107 -1.57 -2.38 7.72
N VAL A 108 -1.14 -3.61 7.95
CA VAL A 108 -0.16 -3.92 9.00
C VAL A 108 1.17 -3.22 8.72
N CYS A 109 1.66 -3.24 7.48
CA CYS A 109 2.88 -2.52 7.11
C CYS A 109 2.72 -1.00 7.30
N GLY A 110 1.57 -0.44 6.97
CA GLY A 110 1.28 0.99 7.18
C GLY A 110 1.31 1.40 8.65
N VAL A 111 0.64 0.61 9.50
CA VAL A 111 0.61 0.84 10.95
C VAL A 111 2.00 0.69 11.57
N ILE A 112 2.73 -0.38 11.22
CA ILE A 112 4.09 -0.61 11.74
C ILE A 112 5.03 0.51 11.30
N SER A 113 4.95 0.94 10.04
CA SER A 113 5.77 2.05 9.54
C SER A 113 5.46 3.35 10.27
N THR A 114 4.17 3.65 10.48
CA THR A 114 3.72 4.87 11.13
C THR A 114 4.11 4.89 12.61
N LEU A 115 3.91 3.76 13.30
CA LEU A 115 4.35 3.59 14.68
C LEU A 115 5.87 3.69 14.79
N GLY A 116 6.62 3.04 13.90
CA GLY A 116 8.07 3.11 13.86
C GLY A 116 8.58 4.54 13.67
N TYR A 117 7.98 5.31 12.76
CA TYR A 117 8.29 6.74 12.62
C TYR A 117 8.01 7.50 13.92
N GLY A 118 6.84 7.29 14.54
CA GLY A 118 6.47 7.97 15.78
C GLY A 118 7.41 7.66 16.95
N LEU A 119 7.78 6.39 17.13
CA LEU A 119 8.71 5.97 18.20
C LEU A 119 10.11 6.59 18.04
N LEU A 120 10.53 6.90 16.81
CA LEU A 120 11.80 7.56 16.52
C LEU A 120 11.74 9.09 16.66
N HIS A 121 10.55 9.68 16.72
CA HIS A 121 10.34 11.13 16.69
C HIS A 121 9.33 11.60 17.75
N LEU A 122 9.30 10.98 18.95
CA LEU A 122 8.26 11.20 19.97
C LEU A 122 7.97 12.67 20.32
N ALA A 123 8.99 13.54 20.30
CA ALA A 123 8.85 14.96 20.61
C ALA A 123 8.43 15.83 19.41
N SER A 124 8.18 15.24 18.23
CA SER A 124 7.86 15.96 17.01
C SER A 124 6.36 16.30 16.93
N ASP A 125 6.09 17.57 16.63
CA ASP A 125 4.77 18.12 16.33
C ASP A 125 4.49 18.18 14.81
N GLN A 126 5.40 17.64 14.00
CA GLN A 126 5.26 17.67 12.55
C GLN A 126 4.30 16.57 12.09
N PRO A 127 3.24 16.92 11.35
CA PRO A 127 2.27 15.94 10.87
C PRO A 127 2.90 15.03 9.82
N MET A 128 2.56 13.75 9.92
CA MET A 128 2.91 12.74 8.92
C MET A 128 1.64 12.23 8.24
N VAL A 129 1.70 12.15 6.91
CA VAL A 129 0.66 11.62 6.03
C VAL A 129 1.28 10.74 4.95
N GLY A 130 0.49 9.81 4.40
CA GLY A 130 0.87 9.06 3.21
C GLY A 130 0.71 7.55 3.37
N ALA A 131 0.39 6.90 2.26
CA ALA A 131 0.28 5.45 2.15
C ALA A 131 1.63 4.74 1.95
N SER A 132 2.75 5.45 1.85
CA SER A 132 4.04 4.89 1.41
C SER A 132 4.50 3.69 2.24
N GLY A 133 4.48 3.80 3.57
CA GLY A 133 4.81 2.69 4.48
C GLY A 133 3.94 1.44 4.27
N ALA A 134 2.66 1.66 3.94
CA ALA A 134 1.72 0.58 3.62
C ALA A 134 2.04 -0.07 2.27
N VAL A 135 2.38 0.75 1.26
CA VAL A 135 2.75 0.30 -0.11
C VAL A 135 4.07 -0.48 -0.12
N PHE A 136 5.02 -0.16 0.77
CA PHE A 136 6.25 -0.94 0.90
C PHE A 136 6.01 -2.40 1.31
N GLY A 137 4.90 -2.71 1.98
CA GLY A 137 4.49 -4.08 2.29
C GLY A 137 4.30 -4.94 1.02
N PRO A 138 3.35 -4.58 0.14
CA PRO A 138 3.20 -5.22 -1.16
C PRO A 138 4.46 -5.23 -2.01
N ILE A 139 5.26 -4.14 -2.03
CA ILE A 139 6.56 -4.14 -2.75
C ILE A 139 7.46 -5.27 -2.23
N GLY A 140 7.71 -5.30 -0.92
CA GLY A 140 8.56 -6.32 -0.28
C GLY A 140 8.05 -7.74 -0.53
N ALA A 141 6.75 -7.98 -0.33
CA ALA A 141 6.16 -9.30 -0.58
C ALA A 141 6.24 -9.72 -2.05
N THR A 142 5.99 -8.79 -2.99
CA THR A 142 6.13 -9.05 -4.43
C THR A 142 7.56 -9.43 -4.75
N THR A 143 8.55 -8.63 -4.33
CA THR A 143 9.98 -8.90 -4.59
C THR A 143 10.46 -10.20 -3.98
N ARG A 144 9.84 -10.66 -2.88
CA ARG A 144 10.22 -11.90 -2.21
C ARG A 144 9.56 -13.14 -2.82
N LEU A 145 8.29 -13.05 -3.19
CA LEU A 145 7.49 -14.19 -3.63
C LEU A 145 7.59 -14.44 -5.13
N LEU A 146 7.89 -13.40 -5.91
CA LEU A 146 8.00 -13.49 -7.35
C LEU A 146 9.49 -13.38 -7.71
N PRO A 147 10.08 -14.42 -8.32
CA PRO A 147 11.44 -14.32 -8.84
C PRO A 147 11.52 -13.16 -9.82
N GLY A 148 12.62 -12.42 -9.82
CA GLY A 148 12.95 -11.56 -10.96
C GLY A 148 12.93 -12.42 -12.22
N GLY A 149 12.04 -12.10 -13.16
CA GLY A 149 11.84 -12.87 -14.38
C GLY A 149 13.09 -13.00 -15.23
#